data_AF-A0A367UGU1-F1
#
_entry.id   AF-A0A367UGU1-F1
#
_cell.length_a   1.000
_cell.length_b   1.000
_cell.length_c   1.000
_cell.angle_alpha   90.00
_cell.angle_beta   90.00
_cell.angle_gamma   90.00
#
_symmetry.space_group_name_H-M   'P 1'
#
loop_
_entity.id
_entity.type
_entity.pdbx_description
1 polymer ?
#
loop_
_entity_poly.entity_id
_entity_poly.type
_entity_poly.pdbx_seq_one_letter_code
_entity_poly.pdbx_strand_id
1 'polypeptide(L)'
;MSASMSLNYAGYVFMCEVLKGNARDKIEASIGKRFHPWHWSAHLFPGLSELHKQDPRAYEGEWLKDDTIVELVLSDEAIKNLSEILLEELLSYEERIRQPQRELEQICSPIDWEATDRETFEELLYFTQRLGVEMPERLRSDAEALIVERQPDVDALMSKQAKS
;
A
#
# COMPACT_ATOMS: atom_id res chain seq x y z
N MET A 1 -22.07 1.63 4.26
CA MET A 1 -21.60 1.36 5.63
C MET A 1 -20.16 1.84 5.72
N SER A 2 -19.53 1.73 6.89
CA SER A 2 -18.12 2.05 7.09
C SER A 2 -17.46 0.95 7.93
N ALA A 3 -16.23 0.59 7.61
CA ALA A 3 -15.43 -0.32 8.41
C ALA A 3 -14.28 0.43 9.10
N SER A 4 -13.92 -0.05 10.28
CA SER A 4 -12.75 0.43 11.02
C SER A 4 -11.58 -0.52 10.77
N MET A 5 -10.39 0.04 10.58
CA MET A 5 -9.15 -0.73 10.51
C MET A 5 -8.04 -0.01 11.26
N SER A 6 -7.14 -0.79 11.86
CA SER A 6 -5.98 -0.30 12.59
C SER A 6 -4.72 -0.69 11.85
N LEU A 7 -3.80 0.26 11.68
CA LEU A 7 -2.53 0.06 10.98
C LEU A 7 -1.42 0.73 11.77
N ASN A 8 -0.18 0.27 11.63
CA ASN A 8 0.94 1.10 12.04
C ASN A 8 1.15 2.23 11.00
N TYR A 9 1.91 3.26 11.38
CA TYR A 9 2.10 4.44 10.54
C TYR A 9 2.84 4.10 9.24
N ALA A 10 3.81 3.18 9.29
CA ALA A 10 4.46 2.67 8.08
C ALA A 10 3.44 2.06 7.09
N GLY A 11 2.50 1.23 7.58
CA GLY A 11 1.44 0.66 6.77
C GLY A 11 0.48 1.72 6.21
N TYR A 12 0.15 2.75 7.01
CA TYR A 12 -0.63 3.90 6.53
C TYR A 12 0.09 4.63 5.38
N VAL A 13 1.38 4.93 5.54
CA VAL A 13 2.20 5.60 4.53
C VAL A 13 2.28 4.76 3.27
N PHE A 14 2.57 3.48 3.41
CA PHE A 14 2.61 2.52 2.30
C PHE A 14 1.30 2.55 1.48
N MET A 15 0.15 2.38 2.12
CA MET A 15 -1.14 2.44 1.41
C MET A 15 -1.36 3.76 0.69
N CYS A 16 -0.97 4.89 1.31
CA CYS A 16 -1.05 6.19 0.67
C CYS A 16 -0.17 6.29 -0.58
N GLU A 17 1.03 5.73 -0.54
CA GLU A 17 1.97 5.71 -1.67
C GLU A 17 1.47 4.85 -2.82
N VAL A 18 0.98 3.64 -2.52
CA VAL A 18 0.38 2.74 -3.53
C VAL A 18 -0.79 3.43 -4.24
N LEU A 19 -1.73 3.98 -3.47
CA LEU A 19 -2.89 4.67 -4.05
C LEU A 19 -2.50 5.93 -4.85
N LYS A 20 -1.47 6.67 -4.43
CA LYS A 20 -0.95 7.83 -5.17
C LYS A 20 -0.30 7.40 -6.49
N GLY A 21 0.49 6.33 -6.47
CA GLY A 21 1.10 5.75 -7.66
C GLY A 21 0.04 5.35 -8.68
N ASN A 22 -0.92 4.53 -8.24
CA ASN A 22 -2.03 4.08 -9.10
C ASN A 22 -2.87 5.24 -9.65
N ALA A 23 -3.18 6.24 -8.80
CA ALA A 23 -3.91 7.42 -9.23
C ALA A 23 -3.15 8.22 -10.30
N ARG A 24 -1.84 8.38 -10.11
CA ARG A 24 -0.97 9.03 -11.08
C ARG A 24 -0.98 8.29 -12.41
N ASP A 25 -0.83 6.96 -12.40
CA ASP A 25 -0.79 6.15 -13.61
C ASP A 25 -2.12 6.19 -14.38
N LYS A 26 -3.26 6.11 -13.68
CA LYS A 26 -4.60 6.25 -14.28
C LYS A 26 -4.82 7.63 -14.90
N ILE A 27 -4.31 8.68 -14.25
CA ILE A 27 -4.35 10.04 -14.78
C ILE A 27 -3.46 10.19 -16.01
N GLU A 28 -2.23 9.65 -15.97
CA GLU A 28 -1.29 9.68 -17.10
C GLU A 28 -1.88 8.94 -18.32
N ALA A 29 -2.47 7.76 -18.12
CA ALA A 29 -3.11 6.95 -19.16
C ALA A 29 -4.35 7.63 -19.78
N SER A 30 -5.14 8.35 -18.98
CA SER A 30 -6.37 8.98 -19.46
C SER A 30 -6.15 10.29 -20.25
N ILE A 31 -5.02 10.98 -20.03
CA ILE A 31 -4.82 12.35 -20.57
C ILE A 31 -3.70 12.42 -21.62
N GLY A 32 -2.75 11.48 -21.68
CA GLY A 32 -1.72 11.44 -22.73
C GLY A 32 -0.73 12.64 -22.78
N LYS A 33 -0.88 13.69 -21.93
CA LYS A 33 0.10 14.76 -21.69
C LYS A 33 0.02 15.32 -20.25
N ARG A 34 1.19 15.74 -19.75
CA ARG A 34 1.53 16.27 -18.40
C ARG A 34 0.35 16.80 -17.57
N PHE A 35 0.02 16.05 -16.52
CA PHE A 35 -0.86 16.46 -15.44
C PHE A 35 -0.31 17.65 -14.65
N HIS A 36 -1.19 18.55 -14.23
CA HIS A 36 -0.92 19.51 -13.16
C HIS A 36 -1.50 18.96 -11.84
N PRO A 37 -0.73 18.95 -10.73
CA PRO A 37 -1.07 18.27 -9.47
C PRO A 37 -2.40 18.63 -8.79
N TRP A 38 -3.11 19.66 -9.28
CA TRP A 38 -4.28 20.24 -8.63
C TRP A 38 -5.64 19.70 -9.13
N HIS A 39 -5.66 18.83 -10.14
CA HIS A 39 -6.90 18.19 -10.63
C HIS A 39 -7.25 16.91 -9.86
N TRP A 40 -7.24 16.98 -8.53
CA TRP A 40 -7.69 15.87 -7.67
C TRP A 40 -9.21 15.79 -7.67
N SER A 41 -9.75 14.98 -8.57
CA SER A 41 -11.14 14.56 -8.50
C SER A 41 -11.29 13.49 -7.42
N ALA A 42 -11.64 13.90 -6.19
CA ALA A 42 -11.79 13.00 -5.05
C ALA A 42 -12.77 11.83 -5.28
N HIS A 43 -13.69 11.97 -6.24
CA HIS A 43 -14.61 10.91 -6.67
C HIS A 43 -13.97 9.81 -7.53
N LEU A 44 -12.79 10.07 -8.13
CA LEU A 44 -12.06 9.08 -8.92
C LEU A 44 -11.18 8.17 -8.04
N PHE A 45 -10.84 8.64 -6.83
CA PHE A 45 -9.93 7.94 -5.91
C PHE A 45 -10.48 7.99 -4.48
N PRO A 46 -11.64 7.36 -4.20
CA PRO A 46 -12.31 7.44 -2.91
C PRO A 46 -11.45 6.89 -1.76
N GLY A 47 -10.66 5.84 -1.98
CA GLY A 47 -9.73 5.30 -0.97
C GLY A 47 -8.68 6.33 -0.55
N LEU A 48 -8.01 6.96 -1.53
CA LEU A 48 -6.97 7.96 -1.27
C LEU A 48 -7.55 9.22 -0.60
N SER A 49 -8.74 9.63 -1.04
CA SER A 49 -9.46 10.77 -0.47
C SER A 49 -9.76 10.58 1.02
N GLU A 50 -10.23 9.40 1.42
CA GLU A 50 -10.57 9.10 2.81
C GLU A 50 -9.33 8.90 3.69
N LEU A 51 -8.24 8.33 3.18
CA LEU A 51 -6.97 8.26 3.90
C LEU A 51 -6.37 9.64 4.16
N HIS A 52 -6.45 10.56 3.20
CA HIS A 52 -5.95 11.93 3.39
C HIS A 52 -6.78 12.75 4.37
N LYS A 53 -8.10 12.52 4.46
CA LYS A 53 -8.95 13.18 5.46
C LYS A 53 -8.61 12.78 6.90
N GLN A 54 -7.99 11.61 7.05
CA GLN A 54 -7.63 11.00 8.33
C GLN A 54 -6.12 10.99 8.53
N ASP A 55 -5.38 11.83 7.78
CA ASP A 55 -3.94 11.94 7.90
C ASP A 55 -3.57 12.26 9.35
N PRO A 56 -2.82 11.37 10.03
CA PRO A 56 -2.54 11.51 11.45
C PRO A 56 -1.45 12.55 11.72
N ARG A 57 -0.85 13.15 10.67
CA ARG A 57 0.10 14.25 10.82
C ARG A 57 -0.59 15.49 11.38
N ALA A 58 0.04 16.12 12.37
CA ALA A 58 -0.39 17.43 12.84
C ALA A 58 -0.40 18.46 11.69
N TYR A 59 -1.12 19.57 11.84
CA TYR A 59 -1.14 20.68 10.87
C TYR A 59 0.26 21.21 10.50
N GLU A 60 1.28 20.89 11.31
CA GLU A 60 2.69 21.24 11.13
C GLU A 60 3.51 20.21 10.33
N GLY A 61 2.94 19.06 9.98
CA GLY A 61 3.54 18.10 9.04
C GLY A 61 4.63 17.18 9.63
N GLU A 62 4.69 17.03 10.95
CA GLU A 62 5.65 16.12 11.58
C GLU A 62 5.34 14.65 11.25
N TRP A 63 6.37 13.90 10.87
CA TRP A 63 6.29 12.46 10.65
C TRP A 63 6.17 11.72 11.98
N LEU A 64 5.19 10.82 12.08
CA LEU A 64 5.05 9.93 13.23
C LEU A 64 6.08 8.79 13.16
N LYS A 65 6.28 8.10 14.27
CA LYS A 65 7.11 6.89 14.28
C LYS A 65 6.39 5.77 13.53
N ASP A 66 7.13 4.95 12.80
CA ASP A 66 6.61 3.85 11.99
C ASP A 66 5.70 2.87 12.75
N ASP A 67 5.98 2.65 14.04
CA ASP A 67 5.23 1.76 14.92
C ASP A 67 4.00 2.40 15.58
N THR A 68 3.72 3.68 15.29
CA THR A 68 2.54 4.39 15.80
C THR A 68 1.28 3.81 15.19
N ILE A 69 0.31 3.41 16.00
CA ILE A 69 -0.99 2.94 15.50
C ILE A 69 -1.86 4.12 15.03
N VAL A 70 -2.42 3.95 13.84
CA VAL A 70 -3.38 4.82 13.17
C VAL A 70 -4.68 4.05 13.04
N GLU A 71 -5.75 4.60 13.61
CA GLU A 71 -7.10 4.09 13.45
C GLU A 71 -7.77 4.80 12.28
N LEU A 72 -8.32 4.03 11.35
CA LEU A 72 -8.95 4.52 10.13
C LEU A 72 -10.39 4.05 10.07
N VAL A 73 -11.27 4.91 9.58
CA VAL A 73 -12.65 4.60 9.24
C VAL A 73 -12.82 4.83 7.75
N LEU A 74 -13.10 3.76 7.01
CA LEU A 74 -13.26 3.80 5.56
C LEU A 74 -14.68 3.42 5.16
N SER A 75 -15.23 4.11 4.16
CA SER A 75 -16.48 3.71 3.52
C SER A 75 -16.32 2.42 2.70
N ASP A 76 -17.42 1.71 2.46
CA ASP A 76 -17.40 0.51 1.60
C ASP A 76 -16.85 0.81 0.20
N GLU A 77 -17.07 2.02 -0.31
CA GLU A 77 -16.55 2.48 -1.60
C GLU A 77 -15.02 2.66 -1.55
N ALA A 78 -14.51 3.28 -0.48
CA ALA A 78 -13.08 3.42 -0.24
C ALA A 78 -12.38 2.06 -0.07
N ILE A 79 -13.01 1.14 0.67
CA ILE A 79 -12.49 -0.23 0.86
C ILE A 79 -12.45 -0.97 -0.46
N LYS A 80 -13.54 -0.93 -1.24
CA LYS A 80 -13.58 -1.57 -2.56
C LYS A 80 -12.50 -1.01 -3.48
N ASN A 81 -12.35 0.31 -3.53
CA ASN A 81 -11.32 0.95 -4.33
C ASN A 81 -9.90 0.57 -3.89
N LEU A 82 -9.65 0.52 -2.58
CA LEU A 82 -8.37 0.06 -2.01
C LEU A 82 -8.08 -1.39 -2.42
N SER A 83 -9.05 -2.29 -2.25
CA SER A 83 -8.91 -3.71 -2.61
C SER A 83 -8.64 -3.92 -4.09
N GLU A 84 -9.33 -3.19 -4.97
CA GLU A 84 -9.11 -3.26 -6.42
C GLU A 84 -7.71 -2.78 -6.80
N ILE A 85 -7.25 -1.67 -6.21
CA ILE A 85 -5.92 -1.12 -6.49
C ILE A 85 -4.83 -2.04 -5.95
N LEU A 86 -4.95 -2.57 -4.73
CA LEU A 86 -3.96 -3.48 -4.18
C LEU A 86 -3.77 -4.73 -5.04
N LEU A 87 -4.87 -5.29 -5.56
CA LEU A 87 -4.81 -6.44 -6.46
C LEU A 87 -4.16 -6.08 -7.82
N GLU A 88 -4.53 -4.93 -8.39
CA GLU A 88 -3.95 -4.41 -9.64
C GLU A 88 -2.42 -4.25 -9.52
N GLU A 89 -1.97 -3.60 -8.44
CA GLU A 89 -0.56 -3.36 -8.16
C GLU A 89 0.19 -4.65 -7.84
N LEU A 90 -0.42 -5.57 -7.08
CA LEU A 90 0.17 -6.87 -6.77
C LEU A 90 0.47 -7.68 -8.04
N LEU A 91 -0.49 -7.73 -8.97
CA LEU A 91 -0.32 -8.45 -10.25
C LEU A 91 0.72 -7.76 -11.14
N SER A 92 0.73 -6.43 -11.17
CA SER A 92 1.74 -5.63 -11.88
C SER A 92 3.16 -5.88 -11.35
N TYR A 93 3.34 -5.92 -10.03
CA TYR A 93 4.62 -6.24 -9.41
C TYR A 93 5.03 -7.70 -9.64
N GLU A 94 4.09 -8.66 -9.60
CA GLU A 94 4.36 -10.06 -9.92
C GLU A 94 4.95 -10.20 -11.32
N GLU A 95 4.38 -9.51 -12.31
CA GLU A 95 4.87 -9.51 -13.68
C GLU A 95 6.25 -8.85 -13.79
N ARG A 96 6.46 -7.72 -13.10
CA ARG A 96 7.73 -7.00 -13.08
C ARG A 96 8.88 -7.84 -12.53
N ILE A 97 8.65 -8.53 -11.42
CA ILE A 97 9.65 -9.38 -10.76
C ILE A 97 9.95 -10.63 -11.62
N ARG A 98 8.97 -11.13 -12.39
CA ARG A 98 9.17 -12.25 -13.31
C ARG A 98 9.93 -11.87 -14.58
N GLN A 99 9.86 -10.61 -15.01
CA GLN A 99 10.61 -10.18 -16.18
C GLN A 99 12.10 -10.22 -15.85
N PRO A 100 12.93 -10.91 -16.65
CA PRO A 100 14.37 -10.85 -16.45
C PRO A 100 14.79 -9.38 -16.58
N GLN A 101 15.41 -8.82 -15.55
CA GLN A 101 15.92 -7.43 -15.50
C GLN A 101 17.13 -7.25 -16.45
N ARG A 102 16.99 -7.67 -17.69
CA ARG A 102 18.00 -7.51 -18.73
C ARG A 102 17.77 -6.18 -19.40
N GLU A 103 18.42 -5.13 -18.88
CA GLU A 103 18.93 -3.99 -19.68
C GLU A 103 19.64 -2.94 -18.80
N LEU A 104 19.40 -2.89 -17.48
CA LEU A 104 19.96 -1.85 -16.59
C LEU A 104 21.04 -2.32 -15.59
N GLU A 105 21.33 -3.62 -15.48
CA GLU A 105 22.42 -4.17 -14.63
C GLU A 105 23.82 -3.57 -14.94
N GLN A 106 23.99 -2.85 -16.06
CA GLN A 106 25.26 -2.20 -16.41
C GLN A 106 25.52 -0.87 -15.68
N ILE A 107 24.57 -0.35 -14.90
CA ILE A 107 24.80 0.81 -14.05
C ILE A 107 24.79 0.30 -12.61
N CYS A 108 25.97 0.13 -12.00
CA CYS A 108 26.12 -0.19 -10.59
C CYS A 108 25.47 0.90 -9.72
N SER A 109 24.17 0.77 -9.49
CA SER A 109 23.45 1.50 -8.46
C SER A 109 23.87 0.93 -7.11
N PRO A 110 24.17 1.76 -6.10
CA PRO A 110 24.33 1.29 -4.72
C PRO A 110 22.99 0.84 -4.11
N ILE A 111 21.87 1.12 -4.78
CA ILE A 111 20.52 0.71 -4.38
C ILE A 111 20.26 -0.67 -5.01
N ASP A 112 19.99 -1.64 -4.15
CA ASP A 112 19.49 -2.96 -4.53
C ASP A 112 18.00 -2.86 -4.86
N TRP A 113 17.72 -2.57 -6.13
CA TRP A 113 16.35 -2.43 -6.64
C TRP A 113 15.56 -3.74 -6.54
N GLU A 114 16.23 -4.90 -6.62
CA GLU A 114 15.57 -6.20 -6.46
C GLU A 114 15.05 -6.38 -5.03
N ALA A 115 15.85 -6.01 -4.03
CA ALA A 115 15.43 -6.04 -2.63
C ALA A 115 14.24 -5.09 -2.39
N THR A 116 14.29 -3.86 -2.92
CA THR A 116 13.20 -2.87 -2.77
C THR A 116 11.89 -3.32 -3.44
N ASP A 117 11.97 -3.85 -4.66
CA ASP A 117 10.79 -4.34 -5.38
C ASP A 117 10.17 -5.56 -4.66
N ARG A 118 11.02 -6.41 -4.08
CA ARG A 118 10.56 -7.56 -3.29
C ARG A 118 9.89 -7.15 -1.99
N GLU A 119 10.46 -6.21 -1.24
CA GLU A 119 9.83 -5.66 -0.03
C GLU A 119 8.46 -5.06 -0.34
N THR A 120 8.37 -4.28 -1.42
CA THR A 120 7.09 -3.70 -1.88
C THR A 120 6.07 -4.78 -2.25
N PHE A 121 6.51 -5.84 -2.93
CA PHE A 121 5.65 -6.97 -3.29
C PHE A 121 5.15 -7.74 -2.06
N GLU A 122 6.00 -7.94 -1.06
CA GLU A 122 5.61 -8.57 0.21
C GLU A 122 4.59 -7.71 0.98
N GLU A 123 4.75 -6.38 1.02
CA GLU A 123 3.74 -5.49 1.60
C GLU A 123 2.40 -5.56 0.84
N LEU A 124 2.43 -5.56 -0.50
CA LEU A 124 1.22 -5.73 -1.33
C LEU A 124 0.53 -7.07 -1.02
N LEU A 125 1.28 -8.17 -0.94
CA LEU A 125 0.74 -9.49 -0.57
C LEU A 125 0.09 -9.46 0.81
N TYR A 126 0.79 -8.89 1.80
CA TYR A 126 0.32 -8.80 3.17
C TYR A 126 -1.02 -8.04 3.26
N PHE A 127 -1.10 -6.84 2.69
CA PHE A 127 -2.31 -6.01 2.74
C PHE A 127 -3.46 -6.60 1.95
N THR A 128 -3.18 -7.16 0.77
CA THR A 128 -4.22 -7.78 -0.08
C THR A 128 -4.87 -8.97 0.64
N GLN A 129 -4.07 -9.82 1.28
CA GLN A 129 -4.57 -10.94 2.06
C GLN A 129 -5.28 -10.50 3.36
N ARG A 130 -4.74 -9.50 4.07
CA ARG A 130 -5.37 -8.96 5.30
C ARG A 130 -6.73 -8.34 5.06
N LEU A 131 -6.95 -7.72 3.90
CA LEU A 131 -8.24 -7.17 3.49
C LEU A 131 -9.20 -8.23 2.92
N GLY A 132 -8.78 -9.49 2.86
CA GLY A 132 -9.61 -10.59 2.35
C GLY A 132 -9.91 -10.50 0.86
N VAL A 133 -9.02 -9.85 0.10
CA VAL A 133 -9.18 -9.71 -1.35
C VAL A 133 -8.94 -11.06 -2.02
N GLU A 134 -9.77 -11.41 -2.99
CA GLU A 134 -9.62 -12.66 -3.73
C GLU A 134 -8.40 -12.59 -4.64
N MET A 135 -7.38 -13.40 -4.31
CA MET A 135 -6.13 -13.51 -5.08
C MET A 135 -6.01 -14.90 -5.75
N PRO A 136 -5.20 -15.00 -6.83
CA PRO A 136 -4.79 -16.29 -7.38
C PRO A 136 -4.16 -17.21 -6.34
N GLU A 137 -4.45 -18.52 -6.40
CA GLU A 137 -4.00 -19.50 -5.40
C GLU A 137 -2.49 -19.48 -5.13
N ARG A 138 -1.68 -19.27 -6.17
CA ARG A 138 -0.21 -19.17 -6.06
C ARG A 138 0.23 -18.04 -5.11
N LEU A 139 -0.41 -16.88 -5.18
CA LEU A 139 -0.09 -15.71 -4.35
C LEU A 139 -0.68 -15.85 -2.94
N ARG A 140 -1.80 -16.57 -2.82
CA ARG A 140 -2.45 -16.83 -1.54
C ARG A 140 -1.54 -17.64 -0.60
N SER A 141 -0.90 -18.70 -1.13
CA SER A 141 0.03 -19.50 -0.32
C SER A 141 1.20 -18.65 0.21
N ASP A 142 1.76 -17.77 -0.64
CA ASP A 142 2.88 -16.90 -0.26
C ASP A 142 2.43 -15.85 0.78
N ALA A 143 1.24 -15.26 0.60
CA ALA A 143 0.69 -14.30 1.55
C ALA A 143 0.32 -14.94 2.90
N GLU A 144 -0.20 -16.16 2.91
CA GLU A 144 -0.49 -16.91 4.15
C GLU A 144 0.80 -17.18 4.93
N ALA A 145 1.86 -17.60 4.25
CA ALA A 145 3.17 -17.79 4.88
C ALA A 145 3.70 -16.47 5.47
N LEU A 146 3.59 -15.37 4.71
CA LEU A 146 4.03 -14.04 5.14
C LEU A 146 3.25 -13.53 6.36
N ILE A 147 1.93 -13.77 6.42
CA ILE A 147 1.13 -13.41 7.60
C ILE A 147 1.60 -14.17 8.83
N VAL A 148 1.86 -15.48 8.70
CA VAL A 148 2.36 -16.30 9.82
C VAL A 148 3.72 -15.80 10.29
N GLU A 149 4.61 -15.47 9.36
CA GLU A 149 5.94 -14.93 9.65
C GLU A 149 5.88 -13.61 10.41
N ARG A 150 5.00 -12.69 10.00
CA ARG A 150 4.87 -11.33 10.57
C ARG A 150 3.95 -11.26 11.80
N GLN A 151 3.21 -12.31 12.12
CA GLN A 151 2.28 -12.32 13.26
C GLN A 151 2.94 -11.97 14.62
N PRO A 152 4.16 -12.46 14.94
CA PRO A 152 4.84 -12.09 16.18
C PRO A 152 5.10 -10.59 16.31
N ASP A 153 5.44 -9.91 15.21
CA ASP A 153 5.69 -8.46 15.20
C ASP A 153 4.39 -7.68 15.43
N VAL A 154 3.30 -8.13 14.80
CA VAL A 154 1.96 -7.59 15.04
C VAL A 154 1.58 -7.75 16.51
N ASP A 155 1.75 -8.95 17.09
CA ASP A 155 1.42 -9.22 18.49
C ASP A 155 2.25 -8.38 19.46
N ALA A 156 3.54 -8.19 19.15
CA ALA A 156 4.44 -7.33 19.93
C ALA A 156 4.00 -5.87 19.89
N LEU A 157 3.58 -5.38 18.73
CA LEU A 157 3.12 -4.01 18.54
C LEU A 157 1.80 -3.75 19.29
N MET A 158 0.83 -4.66 19.19
CA MET A 158 -0.42 -4.59 19.95
C MET A 158 -0.18 -4.65 21.47
N SER A 159 0.78 -5.47 21.91
CA SER A 159 1.15 -5.57 23.32
C SER A 159 1.81 -4.31 23.89
N LYS A 160 2.57 -3.58 23.05
CA LYS A 160 3.15 -2.27 23.44
C LYS A 160 2.04 -1.22 23.60
N GLN A 161 1.07 -1.21 22.70
CA GLN A 161 -0.06 -0.27 22.74
C GLN A 161 -0.91 -0.46 24.00
N ALA A 162 -1.23 -1.70 24.39
CA ALA A 162 -2.02 -1.98 25.59
C ALA A 162 -1.36 -1.53 26.92
N LYS A 163 -0.07 -1.20 26.89
CA LYS A 163 0.72 -0.76 28.06
C LYS A 163 0.99 0.75 28.08
N SER A 164 0.66 1.46 27.02
CA SER A 164 0.83 2.92 26.90
C SER A 164 -0.45 3.66 27.27
#